data_AF-A0A0E3QVW8-F1
#
_entry.id   AF-A0A0E3QVW8-F1
#
_cell.length_a   1.000
_cell.length_b   1.000
_cell.length_c   1.000
_cell.angle_alpha   90.00
_cell.angle_beta   90.00
_cell.angle_gamma   90.00
#
_symmetry.space_group_name_H-M   'P 1'
#
loop_
_entity.id
_entity.type
_entity.pdbx_description
1 polymer ?
#
loop_
_entity_poly.entity_id
_entity_poly.type
_entity_poly.pdbx_seq_one_letter_code
_entity_poly.pdbx_strand_id
1 'polypeptide(L)'
;MSYCKECGHILEDIEAEAYEKRQIFDIPPVNLTVTEHRSQIKTCTNCGRLNKADFPESVKYPVQYGPNISSSAIYFKNHHFIPYERISELFHDVMGIKICSATIIKAERECFQNLEEFETII
;
A
#
# COMPACT_ATOMS: atom_id res chain seq x y z
N MET A 1 19.77 35.30 9.90
CA MET A 1 21.18 35.54 10.26
C MET A 1 21.18 36.77 11.13
N SER A 2 21.72 36.73 12.35
CA SER A 2 21.64 37.88 13.27
C SER A 2 22.86 38.81 13.19
N TYR A 3 23.99 38.36 12.64
CA TYR A 3 25.21 39.16 12.53
C TYR A 3 25.91 38.95 11.19
N CYS A 4 26.56 40.01 10.69
CA CYS A 4 27.44 39.95 9.53
C CYS A 4 28.67 39.11 9.87
N LYS A 5 28.97 38.13 9.02
CA LYS A 5 30.08 37.20 9.22
C LYS A 5 31.47 37.87 9.14
N GLU A 6 31.58 39.03 8.50
CA GLU A 6 32.86 39.73 8.33
C GLU A 6 33.09 40.82 9.38
N CYS A 7 32.11 41.69 9.61
CA CYS A 7 32.27 42.85 10.49
C CYS A 7 31.51 42.75 11.83
N GLY A 8 30.69 41.71 12.02
CA GLY A 8 29.92 41.52 13.25
C GLY A 8 28.75 42.50 13.42
N HIS A 9 28.40 43.29 12.41
CA HIS A 9 27.24 44.17 12.46
C HIS A 9 25.93 43.38 12.61
N ILE A 10 24.96 43.92 13.37
CA ILE A 10 23.67 43.26 13.61
C ILE A 10 22.82 43.31 12.32
N LEU A 11 22.18 42.20 11.97
CA LEU A 11 21.32 42.04 10.79
C LEU A 11 19.87 41.67 11.14
N GLU A 12 19.50 41.67 12.43
CA GLU A 12 18.19 41.18 12.91
C GLU A 12 17.00 41.98 12.35
N ASP A 13 17.17 43.29 12.15
CA ASP A 13 16.14 44.18 11.62
C ASP A 13 16.25 44.39 10.09
N ILE A 14 17.14 43.67 9.41
CA ILE A 14 17.34 43.79 7.96
C ILE A 14 16.49 42.74 7.24
N GLU A 15 15.64 43.19 6.30
CA GLU A 15 14.83 42.29 5.49
C GLU A 15 15.69 41.40 4.58
N ALA A 16 15.31 40.14 4.43
CA ALA A 16 15.99 39.21 3.55
C ALA A 16 15.73 39.57 2.07
N GLU A 17 16.79 39.84 1.31
CA GLU A 17 16.68 40.16 -0.13
C GLU A 17 16.29 38.95 -0.99
N ALA A 18 16.76 37.76 -0.61
CA ALA A 18 16.48 36.52 -1.32
C ALA A 18 16.69 35.29 -0.42
N TYR A 19 16.16 34.15 -0.87
CA TYR A 19 16.35 32.85 -0.22
C TYR A 19 17.00 31.86 -1.18
N GLU A 20 18.03 31.16 -0.72
CA GLU A 20 18.55 29.99 -1.41
C GLU A 20 17.72 28.75 -1.05
N LYS A 21 17.30 27.97 -2.06
CA LYS A 21 16.49 26.75 -1.86
C LYS A 21 17.33 25.51 -2.10
N ARG A 22 17.23 24.53 -1.21
CA ARG A 22 17.75 23.16 -1.37
C ARG A 22 16.66 22.18 -0.92
N GLN A 23 16.47 21.09 -1.65
CA GLN A 23 15.44 20.09 -1.37
C GLN A 23 16.07 18.70 -1.30
N ILE A 24 15.59 17.90 -0.36
CA ILE A 24 15.87 16.46 -0.29
C ILE A 24 14.55 15.77 -0.60
N PHE A 25 14.56 14.93 -1.64
CA PHE A 25 13.45 14.04 -1.95
C PHE A 25 13.81 12.66 -1.39
N ASP A 26 12.94 12.13 -0.54
CA ASP A 26 13.14 10.84 0.11
C ASP A 26 11.87 9.99 0.00
N ILE A 27 12.01 8.69 0.19
CA ILE A 27 10.91 7.74 0.19
C ILE A 27 10.25 7.80 1.58
N PRO A 28 8.93 8.03 1.67
CA PRO A 28 8.25 8.03 2.95
C PRO A 28 8.35 6.63 3.60
N PRO A 29 8.32 6.53 4.93
CA PRO A 29 8.25 5.23 5.60
C PRO A 29 7.10 4.39 5.04
N VAL A 30 7.40 3.16 4.62
CA VAL A 30 6.39 2.26 4.06
C VAL A 30 5.56 1.69 5.22
N ASN A 31 4.33 2.20 5.36
CA ASN A 31 3.40 1.78 6.42
C ASN A 31 2.22 0.99 5.83
N LEU A 32 2.03 -0.25 6.30
CA LEU A 32 0.86 -1.04 5.92
C LEU A 32 -0.38 -0.50 6.62
N THR A 33 -1.40 -0.16 5.84
CA THR A 33 -2.74 0.15 6.36
C THR A 33 -3.56 -1.13 6.44
N VAL A 34 -4.05 -1.47 7.63
CA VAL A 34 -4.88 -2.65 7.87
C VAL A 34 -6.27 -2.22 8.29
N THR A 35 -7.28 -2.62 7.53
CA THR A 35 -8.70 -2.41 7.87
C THR A 35 -9.29 -3.73 8.36
N GLU A 36 -9.67 -3.77 9.63
CA GLU A 36 -10.36 -4.94 10.21
C GLU A 36 -11.87 -4.81 10.00
N HIS A 37 -12.45 -5.76 9.27
CA HIS A 37 -13.89 -5.89 9.17
C HIS A 37 -14.40 -6.85 10.24
N ARG A 38 -15.46 -6.47 10.95
CA ARG A 38 -16.08 -7.31 11.99
C ARG A 38 -17.52 -7.62 11.64
N SER A 39 -17.88 -8.90 11.73
CA SER A 39 -19.25 -9.37 11.60
C SER A 39 -19.79 -9.86 12.95
N GLN A 40 -21.07 -9.62 13.20
CA GLN A 40 -21.75 -10.08 14.41
C GLN A 40 -22.06 -11.57 14.33
N ILE A 41 -21.87 -12.27 15.44
CA ILE A 41 -22.31 -13.64 15.63
C ILE A 41 -23.29 -13.66 16.81
N LYS A 42 -24.50 -14.19 16.60
CA LYS A 42 -25.56 -14.24 17.61
C LYS A 42 -26.20 -15.61 17.65
N THR A 43 -26.36 -16.17 18.85
CA THR A 43 -27.11 -17.41 19.06
C THR A 43 -28.55 -17.06 19.39
N CYS A 44 -29.51 -17.63 18.67
CA CYS A 44 -30.93 -17.45 18.94
C CYS A 44 -31.29 -18.08 20.29
N THR A 45 -31.85 -17.31 21.22
CA THR A 45 -32.22 -17.80 22.56
C THR A 45 -33.41 -18.75 22.55
N ASN A 46 -34.23 -18.75 21.49
CA ASN A 46 -35.39 -19.62 21.36
C ASN A 46 -35.06 -20.99 20.76
N CYS A 47 -34.29 -21.04 19.66
CA CYS A 47 -33.99 -22.29 18.94
C CYS A 47 -32.53 -22.74 19.00
N GLY A 48 -31.65 -21.98 19.67
CA GLY A 48 -30.21 -22.29 19.79
C GLY A 48 -29.39 -22.11 18.51
N ARG A 49 -30.00 -21.69 17.39
CA ARG A 49 -29.28 -21.55 16.11
C ARG A 49 -28.27 -20.39 16.14
N LEU A 50 -27.06 -20.66 15.67
CA LEU A 50 -26.02 -19.66 15.46
C LEU A 50 -26.28 -18.89 14.15
N ASN A 51 -26.31 -17.57 14.24
CA ASN A 51 -26.47 -16.66 13.10
C ASN A 51 -25.21 -15.82 12.98
N LYS A 52 -24.68 -15.70 11.77
CA LYS A 52 -23.52 -14.85 11.44
C LYS A 52 -24.00 -13.81 10.44
N ALA A 53 -23.67 -12.55 10.66
CA ALA A 53 -23.91 -11.53 9.65
C ALA A 53 -22.92 -11.71 8.48
N ASP A 54 -23.32 -11.29 7.29
CA ASP A 54 -22.46 -11.37 6.12
C ASP A 54 -21.40 -10.27 6.14
N PHE A 55 -20.24 -10.56 5.55
CA PHE A 55 -19.26 -9.54 5.22
C PHE A 55 -19.61 -8.90 3.86
N PRO A 56 -19.12 -7.67 3.58
CA PRO A 56 -19.17 -7.12 2.23
C PRO A 56 -18.53 -8.08 1.21
N GLU A 57 -19.02 -8.09 -0.03
CA GLU A 57 -18.53 -8.98 -1.10
C GLU A 57 -17.02 -8.87 -1.35
N SER A 58 -16.44 -7.69 -1.10
CA SER A 58 -15.01 -7.42 -1.24
C SER A 58 -14.15 -8.09 -0.15
N VAL A 59 -14.74 -8.56 0.95
CA VAL A 59 -14.05 -9.19 2.09
C VAL A 59 -14.34 -10.69 2.08
N LYS A 60 -13.57 -11.43 1.28
CA LYS A 60 -13.80 -12.86 1.00
C LYS A 60 -13.03 -13.78 1.94
N TYR A 61 -11.87 -13.35 2.43
CA TYR A 61 -10.98 -14.18 3.24
C TYR A 61 -10.66 -13.53 4.60
N PRO A 62 -10.32 -14.33 5.63
CA PRO A 62 -9.92 -13.80 6.94
C PRO A 62 -8.73 -12.84 6.85
N VAL A 63 -7.80 -13.11 5.91
CA VAL A 63 -6.69 -12.23 5.55
C VAL A 63 -6.61 -12.18 4.04
N GLN A 64 -6.58 -10.97 3.48
CA GLN A 64 -6.37 -10.74 2.05
C GLN A 64 -5.61 -9.44 1.84
N TYR A 65 -4.82 -9.39 0.78
CA TYR A 65 -4.12 -8.18 0.38
C TYR A 65 -5.04 -7.27 -0.43
N GLY A 66 -4.92 -5.96 -0.19
CA GLY A 66 -5.68 -4.95 -0.92
C GLY A 66 -5.21 -4.74 -2.36
N PRO A 67 -5.98 -4.02 -3.18
CA PRO A 67 -5.73 -3.86 -4.61
C PRO A 67 -4.34 -3.26 -4.91
N ASN A 68 -3.85 -2.31 -4.09
CA ASN A 68 -2.54 -1.68 -4.30
C ASN A 68 -1.37 -2.67 -4.16
N ILE A 69 -1.44 -3.61 -3.22
CA ILE A 69 -0.40 -4.63 -3.05
C ILE A 69 -0.42 -5.56 -4.26
N SER A 70 -1.61 -6.03 -4.64
CA SER A 70 -1.78 -6.91 -5.80
C SER A 70 -1.32 -6.25 -7.10
N SER A 71 -1.70 -5.00 -7.35
CA SER A 71 -1.30 -4.26 -8.55
C SER A 71 0.21 -4.02 -8.60
N SER A 72 0.84 -3.69 -7.48
CA SER A 72 2.30 -3.53 -7.42
C SER A 72 3.02 -4.84 -7.70
N ALA A 73 2.56 -5.96 -7.15
CA ALA A 73 3.15 -7.27 -7.43
C ALA A 73 3.03 -7.65 -8.92
N ILE A 74 1.88 -7.41 -9.53
CA ILE A 74 1.64 -7.68 -10.96
C ILE A 74 2.49 -6.74 -11.83
N TYR A 75 2.62 -5.47 -11.45
CA TYR A 75 3.49 -4.52 -12.15
C TYR A 75 4.95 -4.99 -12.14
N PHE A 76 5.48 -5.40 -10.98
CA PHE A 76 6.83 -5.97 -10.90
C PHE A 76 6.98 -7.26 -11.73
N LYS A 77 5.93 -8.09 -11.76
CA LYS A 77 5.95 -9.35 -12.52
C LYS A 77 5.90 -9.14 -14.03
N ASN A 78 5.02 -8.27 -14.52
CA ASN A 78 4.67 -8.17 -15.93
C ASN A 78 5.44 -7.06 -16.66
N HIS A 79 5.77 -5.98 -15.96
CA HIS A 79 6.53 -4.87 -16.55
C HIS A 79 8.03 -5.02 -16.33
N HIS A 80 8.43 -5.46 -15.12
CA HIS A 80 9.84 -5.61 -14.75
C HIS A 80 10.35 -7.06 -14.82
N PHE A 81 9.48 -8.01 -15.17
CA PHE A 81 9.82 -9.43 -15.34
C PHE A 81 10.50 -10.08 -14.13
N ILE A 82 10.22 -9.58 -12.93
CA ILE A 82 10.83 -10.09 -11.70
C ILE A 82 10.22 -11.46 -11.35
N PRO A 83 11.02 -12.49 -11.02
CA PRO A 83 10.50 -13.78 -10.57
C PRO A 83 9.63 -13.67 -9.32
N TYR A 84 8.61 -14.51 -9.18
CA TYR A 84 7.64 -14.43 -8.07
C TYR A 84 8.29 -14.47 -6.68
N GLU A 85 9.31 -15.31 -6.49
CA GLU A 85 10.04 -15.40 -5.22
C GLU A 85 10.79 -14.11 -4.92
N ARG A 86 11.43 -13.51 -5.93
CA ARG A 86 12.12 -12.22 -5.81
C ARG A 86 11.15 -11.07 -5.53
N ILE A 87 9.91 -11.14 -6.03
CA ILE A 87 8.87 -10.17 -5.65
C ILE A 87 8.49 -10.35 -4.17
N SER A 88 8.34 -11.59 -3.70
CA SER A 88 8.05 -11.87 -2.29
C SER A 88 9.13 -11.32 -1.36
N GLU A 89 10.40 -11.50 -1.73
CA GLU A 89 11.55 -10.90 -1.03
C GLU A 89 11.50 -9.36 -1.08
N LEU A 90 11.24 -8.75 -2.24
CA LEU A 90 11.16 -7.30 -2.37
C LEU A 90 10.09 -6.70 -1.46
N PHE A 91 8.89 -7.30 -1.39
CA PHE A 91 7.84 -6.85 -0.48
C PHE A 91 8.24 -7.00 0.99
N HIS A 92 9.00 -8.03 1.33
CA HIS A 92 9.52 -8.21 2.68
C HIS A 92 10.56 -7.14 3.03
N ASP A 93 11.55 -6.95 2.17
CA ASP A 93 12.71 -6.10 2.41
C ASP A 93 12.36 -4.62 2.39
N VAL A 94 11.48 -4.20 1.46
CA VAL A 94 11.13 -2.79 1.25
C VAL A 94 9.88 -2.39 2.01
N MET A 95 8.90 -3.29 2.14
CA MET A 95 7.58 -2.96 2.70
C MET A 95 7.27 -3.69 4.02
N GLY A 96 8.13 -4.61 4.47
CA GLY A 96 7.87 -5.44 5.65
C GLY A 96 6.73 -6.46 5.46
N ILE A 97 6.24 -6.66 4.24
CA ILE A 97 5.06 -7.48 3.93
C ILE A 97 5.49 -8.89 3.56
N LYS A 98 4.95 -9.91 4.24
CA LYS A 98 5.19 -11.32 3.94
C LYS A 98 4.13 -11.88 2.99
N ILE A 99 4.27 -11.55 1.71
CA ILE A 99 3.49 -12.17 0.63
C ILE A 99 4.22 -13.40 0.11
N CYS A 100 3.48 -14.46 -0.24
CA CYS A 100 4.08 -15.64 -0.88
C CYS A 100 3.78 -15.65 -2.39
N SER A 101 4.64 -16.35 -3.14
CA SER A 101 4.50 -16.50 -4.59
C SER A 101 3.12 -16.99 -5.03
N ALA A 102 2.50 -17.91 -4.26
CA ALA A 102 1.17 -18.43 -4.57
C ALA A 102 0.09 -17.33 -4.53
N THR A 103 0.19 -16.38 -3.60
CA THR A 103 -0.72 -15.23 -3.53
C THR A 103 -0.53 -14.30 -4.74
N ILE A 104 0.71 -14.08 -5.17
CA ILE A 104 1.02 -13.25 -6.34
C ILE A 104 0.47 -13.90 -7.63
N ILE A 105 0.72 -15.20 -7.82
CA ILE A 105 0.20 -15.97 -8.96
C ILE A 105 -1.33 -15.94 -8.98
N LYS A 106 -1.98 -16.05 -7.82
CA LYS A 106 -3.44 -15.94 -7.71
C LYS A 106 -3.91 -14.55 -8.15
N ALA A 107 -3.29 -13.48 -7.64
CA ALA A 107 -3.65 -12.11 -7.99
C ALA A 107 -3.47 -11.85 -9.50
N GLU A 108 -2.39 -12.35 -10.10
CA GLU A 108 -2.15 -12.23 -11.54
C GLU A 108 -3.25 -12.92 -12.37
N ARG A 109 -3.67 -14.13 -11.96
CA ARG A 109 -4.79 -14.83 -12.61
C ARG A 109 -6.11 -14.08 -12.47
N GLU A 110 -6.42 -13.56 -11.28
CA GLU A 110 -7.63 -12.77 -11.06
C GLU A 110 -7.63 -11.50 -11.93
N CYS A 111 -6.49 -10.81 -12.02
CA CYS A 111 -6.36 -9.64 -12.90
C CYS A 111 -6.46 -9.99 -14.38
N PHE A 112 -5.87 -11.11 -14.81
CA PHE A 112 -6.01 -11.59 -16.19
C PHE A 112 -7.46 -11.90 -16.54
N GLN A 113 -8.20 -12.57 -15.65
CA GLN A 113 -9.62 -12.88 -15.86
C GLN A 113 -10.47 -11.60 -16.00
N ASN A 114 -10.16 -10.55 -15.25
CA ASN A 114 -10.85 -9.27 -15.36
C ASN A 114 -10.60 -8.54 -16.70
N LEU A 115 -9.66 -9.00 -17.54
CA LEU A 115 -9.47 -8.47 -18.89
C LEU A 115 -10.46 -9.06 -19.90
N GLU A 116 -11.14 -10.16 -19.59
CA GLU A 116 -12.03 -10.88 -20.52
C GLU A 116 -13.14 -9.96 -21.08
N GLU A 117 -13.70 -9.09 -20.24
CA GLU A 117 -14.70 -8.10 -20.67
C GLU A 117 -14.14 -7.11 -21.70
N PHE A 118 -12.85 -6.78 -21.64
CA PHE A 118 -12.20 -5.86 -22.60
C PHE A 118 -11.78 -6.56 -23.90
N GLU A 119 -11.39 -7.83 -23.82
CA GLU A 119 -10.98 -8.62 -24.98
C GLU A 119 -12.17 -8.99 -25.88
N THR A 120 -13.36 -9.12 -25.31
CA THR A 120 -14.60 -9.47 -26.02
C THR A 120 -15.32 -8.29 -26.69
N ILE A 121 -14.82 -7.05 -26.48
CA ILE A 121 -15.37 -5.81 -27.07
C ILE A 121 -14.69 -5.45 -28.41
N ILE A 122 -13.68 -6.22 -28.85
CA ILE A 122 -12.99 -6.05 -30.15
C ILE A 122 -13.64 -6.93 -31.22
#